data_AF-A0A4Y2D679-F1
#
_entry.id   AF-A0A4Y2D679-F1
#
_cell.length_a   1.000
_cell.length_b   1.000
_cell.length_c   1.000
_cell.angle_alpha   90.00
_cell.angle_beta   90.00
_cell.angle_gamma   90.00
#
_symmetry.space_group_name_H-M   'P 1'
#
loop_
_entity.id
_entity.type
_entity.pdbx_description
1 polymer ?
#
loop_
_entity_poly.entity_id
_entity_poly.type
_entity_poly.pdbx_seq_one_letter_code
_entity_poly.pdbx_strand_id
1 'polypeptide(L)'
;MSDRCIRSVSAAAMACFQDLSDFEHGVIVGAREMGHSISEVAMKFGFSSTTISRVYREYRVPGKTSKFRYWCGRKKDLEKNGPLTSDANPKMRQTYNTSSNCRDINDGASTSVSVRTVQRTVINMGSQSRRPTRVPLLTAVHKALLLSWARQH
;
A
#
# COMPACT_ATOMS: atom_id res chain seq x y z
N MET A 1 0.65 56.64 -5.81
CA MET A 1 -0.14 55.68 -5.01
C MET A 1 -0.24 54.41 -5.82
N SER A 2 0.52 53.38 -5.44
CA SER A 2 0.70 52.15 -6.21
C SER A 2 -0.25 51.08 -5.70
N ASP A 3 -1.26 50.76 -6.52
CA ASP A 3 -2.21 49.71 -6.23
C ASP A 3 -1.53 48.34 -6.28
N ARG A 4 -1.32 47.76 -5.09
CA ARG A 4 -0.96 46.36 -4.92
C ARG A 4 -2.22 45.52 -5.14
N CYS A 5 -2.46 45.11 -6.38
CA CYS A 5 -3.46 44.10 -6.69
C CYS A 5 -3.00 42.75 -6.14
N ILE A 6 -3.42 42.42 -4.93
CA ILE A 6 -3.32 41.07 -4.36
C ILE A 6 -4.25 40.19 -5.19
N ARG A 7 -3.66 39.47 -6.14
CA ARG A 7 -4.35 38.49 -6.98
C ARG A 7 -4.81 37.34 -6.08
N SER A 8 -6.06 37.38 -5.65
CA SER A 8 -6.69 36.33 -4.88
C SER A 8 -6.74 35.05 -5.72
N VAL A 9 -6.02 34.02 -5.28
CA VAL A 9 -6.14 32.69 -5.87
C VAL A 9 -7.41 32.07 -5.29
N SER A 10 -8.43 31.90 -6.14
CA SER A 10 -9.67 31.21 -5.77
C SER A 10 -9.36 29.80 -5.24
N ALA A 11 -9.91 29.47 -4.08
CA ALA A 11 -9.76 28.20 -3.37
C ALA A 11 -10.41 26.99 -4.08
N ALA A 12 -10.93 27.16 -5.30
CA ALA A 12 -11.66 26.13 -6.05
C ALA A 12 -10.79 25.16 -6.87
N ALA A 13 -9.47 25.34 -6.92
CA ALA A 13 -8.59 24.50 -7.73
C ALA A 13 -7.95 23.33 -6.95
N MET A 14 -8.69 22.68 -6.04
CA MET A 14 -8.35 21.31 -5.61
C MET A 14 -8.88 20.33 -6.66
N ALA A 15 -8.39 20.47 -7.89
CA ALA A 15 -8.62 19.48 -8.92
C ALA A 15 -8.00 18.17 -8.43
N CYS A 16 -8.85 17.15 -8.26
CA CYS A 16 -8.40 15.78 -8.14
C CYS A 16 -7.31 15.55 -9.18
N PHE A 17 -6.11 15.20 -8.73
CA PHE A 17 -4.99 14.86 -9.61
C PHE A 17 -5.33 13.55 -10.33
N GLN A 18 -6.21 13.62 -11.32
CA GLN A 18 -6.32 12.55 -12.29
C GLN A 18 -5.07 12.64 -13.16
N ASP A 19 -4.25 11.61 -13.07
CA ASP A 19 -3.09 11.48 -13.96
C ASP A 19 -3.61 11.47 -15.40
N LEU A 20 -2.99 12.28 -16.28
CA LEU A 20 -3.31 12.25 -17.70
C LEU A 20 -3.03 10.85 -18.24
N SER A 21 -3.84 10.43 -19.21
CA SER A 21 -3.54 9.22 -19.97
C SER A 21 -2.24 9.39 -20.77
N ASP A 22 -1.58 8.28 -21.06
CA ASP A 22 -0.36 8.29 -21.88
C ASP A 22 -0.62 8.88 -23.29
N PHE A 23 -1.86 8.73 -23.79
CA PHE A 23 -2.28 9.35 -25.04
C PHE A 23 -2.32 10.88 -24.94
N GLU A 24 -2.94 11.44 -23.90
CA GLU A 24 -2.97 12.90 -23.69
C GLU A 24 -1.58 13.47 -23.45
N HIS A 25 -0.71 12.74 -22.75
CA HIS A 25 0.72 13.06 -22.64
C HIS A 25 1.37 13.16 -24.02
N GLY A 26 1.14 12.17 -24.89
CA GLY A 26 1.66 12.15 -26.26
C GLY A 26 1.18 13.32 -27.11
N VAL A 27 -0.11 13.68 -27.01
CA VAL A 27 -0.68 14.83 -27.72
C VAL A 27 -0.03 16.15 -27.28
N ILE A 28 0.15 16.34 -25.96
CA ILE A 28 0.81 17.54 -25.42
C ILE A 28 2.27 17.61 -25.87
N VAL A 29 3.01 16.51 -25.80
CA VAL A 29 4.42 16.44 -26.22
C VAL A 29 4.54 16.73 -27.72
N GLY A 30 3.76 16.04 -28.55
CA GLY A 30 3.81 16.22 -30.01
C GLY A 30 3.50 17.66 -30.43
N ALA A 31 2.48 18.29 -29.86
CA ALA A 31 2.16 19.68 -30.17
C ALA A 31 3.31 20.64 -29.79
N ARG A 32 4.02 20.36 -28.70
CA ARG A 32 5.16 21.18 -28.24
C ARG A 32 6.41 20.95 -29.08
N GLU A 33 6.65 19.74 -29.57
CA GLU A 33 7.74 19.46 -30.51
C GLU A 33 7.52 20.14 -31.88
N MET A 34 6.26 20.30 -32.28
CA MET A 34 5.87 21.07 -33.48
C MET A 34 6.01 22.60 -33.32
N GLY A 35 6.51 23.07 -32.16
CA GLY A 35 6.79 24.50 -31.92
C GLY A 35 5.63 25.32 -31.38
N HIS A 36 4.47 24.73 -31.11
CA HIS A 36 3.31 25.48 -30.57
C HIS A 36 3.57 26.04 -29.18
N SER A 37 3.07 27.25 -28.92
CA SER A 37 3.14 27.87 -27.60
C SER A 37 2.27 27.14 -26.57
N ILE A 38 2.56 27.29 -25.26
CA ILE A 38 1.77 26.62 -24.21
C ILE A 38 0.30 27.08 -24.25
N SER A 39 0.07 28.37 -24.52
CA SER A 39 -1.26 28.94 -24.62
C SER A 39 -2.03 28.40 -25.83
N GLU A 40 -1.39 28.20 -26.98
CA GLU A 40 -2.01 27.57 -28.15
C GLU A 40 -2.45 26.13 -27.85
N VAL A 41 -1.59 25.34 -27.21
CA VAL A 41 -1.90 23.95 -26.83
C VAL A 41 -3.02 23.92 -25.80
N ALA A 42 -3.02 24.84 -24.83
CA ALA A 42 -4.08 24.95 -23.83
C ALA A 42 -5.44 25.27 -24.46
N MET A 43 -5.49 26.23 -25.39
CA MET A 43 -6.72 26.59 -26.08
C MET A 43 -7.23 25.48 -27.00
N LYS A 44 -6.32 24.80 -27.70
CA LYS A 44 -6.67 23.78 -28.70
C LYS A 44 -7.17 22.47 -28.09
N PHE A 45 -6.56 22.04 -26.99
CA PHE A 45 -6.85 20.74 -26.37
C PHE A 45 -7.56 20.85 -25.02
N GLY A 46 -7.79 22.07 -24.50
CA GLY A 46 -8.50 22.30 -23.25
C GLY A 46 -7.72 21.95 -21.98
N PHE A 47 -6.42 21.66 -22.07
CA PHE A 47 -5.58 21.40 -20.91
C PHE A 47 -5.18 22.69 -20.20
N SER A 48 -5.00 22.62 -18.88
CA SER A 48 -4.44 23.74 -18.12
C SER A 48 -2.99 24.02 -18.55
N SER A 49 -2.61 25.30 -18.62
CA SER A 49 -1.24 25.69 -18.97
C SER A 49 -0.18 25.14 -18.00
N THR A 50 -0.55 24.94 -16.72
CA THR A 50 0.32 24.35 -15.70
C THR A 50 0.53 22.85 -15.94
N THR A 51 -0.52 22.13 -16.34
CA THR A 51 -0.43 20.72 -16.77
C THR A 51 0.52 20.57 -17.96
N ILE A 52 0.31 21.36 -19.02
CA ILE A 52 1.16 21.32 -20.23
C ILE A 52 2.61 21.61 -19.89
N SER A 53 2.86 22.64 -19.08
CA SER A 53 4.21 23.02 -18.66
C SER A 53 4.90 21.91 -17.86
N ARG A 54 4.15 21.22 -16.99
CA ARG A 54 4.67 20.12 -16.19
C ARG A 54 4.99 18.90 -17.06
N VAL A 55 4.05 18.47 -17.90
CA VAL A 55 4.23 17.35 -18.83
C VAL A 55 5.45 17.58 -19.72
N TYR A 56 5.57 18.77 -20.32
CA TYR A 56 6.68 19.08 -21.22
C TYR A 56 8.04 19.16 -20.48
N ARG A 57 8.06 19.63 -19.22
CA ARG A 57 9.27 19.64 -18.39
C ARG A 57 9.72 18.22 -18.01
N GLU A 58 8.78 17.36 -17.65
CA GLU A 58 9.05 15.95 -17.32
C GLU A 58 9.54 15.18 -18.56
N TYR A 59 8.98 15.49 -19.75
CA TYR A 59 9.44 14.95 -21.03
C TYR A 59 10.86 15.41 -21.41
N ARG A 60 11.11 16.73 -21.39
CA ARG A 60 12.39 17.31 -21.85
C ARG A 60 13.58 16.95 -20.96
N VAL A 61 13.36 16.73 -19.66
CA VAL A 61 14.42 16.38 -18.71
C VAL A 61 14.09 15.04 -18.06
N PRO A 62 14.33 13.92 -18.76
CA PRO A 62 14.10 12.60 -18.20
C PRO A 62 14.99 12.39 -16.97
N GLY A 63 14.44 11.79 -15.91
CA GLY A 63 15.20 11.37 -14.72
C GLY A 63 15.01 12.22 -13.45
N LYS A 64 14.27 13.33 -13.49
CA LYS A 64 13.99 14.14 -12.27
C LYS A 64 12.76 13.68 -11.48
N THR A 65 11.84 12.98 -12.11
CA THR A 65 10.59 12.50 -11.52
C THR A 65 10.40 11.04 -11.91
N SER A 66 10.87 10.11 -11.07
CA SER A 66 10.48 8.71 -11.23
C SER A 66 8.99 8.59 -10.88
N LYS A 67 8.15 8.10 -11.80
CA LYS A 67 6.76 7.72 -11.49
C LYS A 67 6.68 6.51 -10.54
N PHE A 68 7.82 5.94 -10.15
CA PHE A 68 7.93 4.73 -9.36
C PHE A 68 7.59 5.00 -7.89
N ARG A 69 6.33 4.73 -7.51
CA ARG A 69 5.84 4.85 -6.13
C ARG A 69 6.23 3.69 -5.22
N TYR A 70 7.10 2.79 -5.65
CA TYR A 70 7.43 1.57 -4.91
C TYR A 70 8.10 1.82 -3.56
N TRP A 71 8.86 2.91 -3.43
CA TRP A 71 9.55 3.28 -2.18
C TRP A 71 8.98 4.56 -1.54
N CYS A 72 7.81 5.00 -1.97
CA CYS A 72 7.13 6.11 -1.30
C CYS A 72 6.02 5.59 -0.39
N GLY A 73 5.93 6.16 0.81
CA GLY A 73 4.93 5.77 1.79
C GLY A 73 5.43 5.93 3.22
N ARG A 74 4.47 5.94 4.16
CA ARG A 74 4.78 5.95 5.59
C ARG A 74 5.41 4.61 5.97
N LYS A 75 6.62 4.65 6.55
CA LYS A 75 7.29 3.47 7.10
C LYS A 75 6.39 2.81 8.15
N LYS A 76 6.40 1.48 8.19
CA LYS A 76 5.63 0.72 9.19
C LYS A 76 6.35 0.80 10.52
N ASP A 77 5.63 1.11 11.60
CA ASP A 77 6.22 1.31 12.93
C ASP A 77 6.98 0.08 13.45
N LEU A 78 6.64 -1.12 12.96
CA LEU A 78 7.29 -2.38 13.31
C LEU A 78 8.65 -2.62 12.60
N GLU A 79 9.02 -1.85 11.57
CA GLU A 79 10.32 -2.04 10.89
C GLU A 79 11.51 -1.49 11.71
N LYS A 80 11.26 -0.56 12.64
CA LYS A 80 12.32 0.02 13.48
C LYS A 80 12.92 -1.01 14.45
N ASN A 81 12.13 -2.01 14.83
CA ASN A 81 12.54 -3.11 15.70
C ASN A 81 12.98 -4.33 14.88
N GLY A 82 13.56 -4.12 13.69
CA GLY A 82 13.95 -5.19 12.78
C GLY A 82 12.76 -6.03 12.27
N PRO A 83 12.97 -6.91 11.28
CA PRO A 83 12.06 -8.03 11.08
C PRO A 83 12.00 -8.80 12.40
N LEU A 84 10.82 -9.25 12.82
CA LEU A 84 10.73 -10.39 13.74
C LEU A 84 11.41 -11.55 12.98
N THR A 85 12.71 -11.69 13.15
CA THR A 85 13.53 -12.66 12.43
C THR A 85 12.94 -14.03 12.74
N SER A 86 12.61 -14.76 11.68
CA SER A 86 12.02 -16.09 11.70
C SER A 86 12.86 -17.13 12.44
N ASP A 87 14.08 -16.78 12.83
CA ASP A 87 15.12 -17.74 13.20
C ASP A 87 15.39 -17.78 14.71
N ALA A 88 14.68 -17.00 15.53
CA ALA A 88 14.91 -16.97 16.98
C ALA A 88 13.63 -16.90 17.83
N ASN A 89 12.59 -17.69 17.52
CA ASN A 89 11.68 -18.13 18.59
C ASN A 89 10.86 -19.38 18.20
N PRO A 90 11.20 -20.59 18.70
CA PRO A 90 10.40 -21.78 18.48
C PRO A 90 8.99 -21.69 19.11
N LYS A 91 8.70 -20.70 19.96
CA LYS A 91 7.37 -20.48 20.54
C LYS A 91 6.34 -19.91 19.56
N MET A 92 6.74 -19.28 18.44
CA MET A 92 5.80 -18.66 17.49
C MET A 92 4.95 -19.67 16.68
N ARG A 93 5.07 -20.97 16.96
CA ARG A 93 4.22 -22.02 16.39
C ARG A 93 2.96 -22.30 17.22
N GLN A 94 2.83 -21.69 18.40
CA GLN A 94 1.67 -21.86 19.25
C GLN A 94 0.70 -20.68 19.04
N THR A 95 -0.57 -21.00 18.87
CA THR A 95 -1.68 -20.06 18.65
C THR A 95 -1.85 -19.13 19.85
N TYR A 96 -1.08 -18.05 19.91
CA TYR A 96 -1.29 -16.97 20.87
C TYR A 96 -2.30 -15.96 20.31
N ASN A 97 -3.16 -15.47 21.19
CA ASN A 97 -4.10 -14.40 20.92
C ASN A 97 -3.35 -13.13 20.47
N THR A 98 -3.80 -12.48 19.40
CA THR A 98 -3.17 -11.24 18.89
C THR A 98 -3.08 -10.14 19.96
N SER A 99 -3.97 -10.18 20.96
CA SER A 99 -3.96 -9.27 22.10
C SER A 99 -2.82 -9.52 23.09
N SER A 100 -2.39 -10.76 23.34
CA SER A 100 -1.22 -11.02 24.20
C SER A 100 0.06 -10.56 23.52
N ASN A 101 0.23 -10.90 22.24
CA ASN A 101 1.40 -10.48 21.46
C ASN A 101 1.52 -8.96 21.39
N CYS A 102 0.38 -8.25 21.28
CA CYS A 102 0.37 -6.80 21.29
C CYS A 102 0.84 -6.22 22.62
N ARG A 103 0.50 -6.87 23.75
CA ARG A 103 0.97 -6.45 25.08
C ARG A 103 2.47 -6.66 25.19
N ASP A 104 2.96 -7.82 24.79
CA ASP A 104 4.39 -8.18 24.85
C ASP A 104 5.25 -7.29 23.93
N ILE A 105 4.74 -6.93 22.75
CA ILE A 105 5.41 -6.02 21.80
C ILE A 105 5.43 -4.58 22.32
N ASN A 106 4.40 -4.18 23.09
CA ASN A 106 4.30 -2.85 23.66
C ASN A 106 5.04 -2.73 25.01
N ASP A 107 5.45 -3.84 25.62
CA ASP A 107 6.19 -3.86 26.87
C ASP A 107 7.62 -3.35 26.63
N GLY A 108 7.94 -2.17 27.15
CA GLY A 108 9.22 -1.49 26.95
C GLY A 108 9.37 -0.70 25.63
N ALA A 109 8.35 -0.67 24.76
CA ALA A 109 8.43 0.07 23.50
C ALA A 109 8.05 1.55 23.66
N SER A 110 8.82 2.46 23.03
CA SER A 110 8.51 3.91 23.02
C SER A 110 7.30 4.27 22.15
N THR A 111 6.73 3.32 21.42
CA THR A 111 5.57 3.52 20.54
C THR A 111 4.65 2.32 20.65
N SER A 112 3.41 2.54 21.09
CA SER A 112 2.43 1.48 21.19
C SER A 112 1.91 1.09 19.80
N VAL A 113 1.92 -0.21 19.53
CA VAL A 113 1.41 -0.82 18.32
C VAL A 113 -0.01 -1.31 18.58
N SER A 114 -0.90 -1.17 17.60
CA SER A 114 -2.27 -1.68 17.71
C SER A 114 -2.34 -3.19 17.44
N VAL A 115 -3.30 -3.87 18.06
CA VAL A 115 -3.61 -5.30 17.81
C VAL A 115 -3.83 -5.55 16.31
N ARG A 116 -4.48 -4.63 15.60
CA ARG A 116 -4.72 -4.73 14.15
C ARG A 116 -3.43 -4.69 13.34
N THR A 117 -2.44 -3.90 13.78
CA THR A 117 -1.13 -3.83 13.14
C THR A 117 -0.37 -5.14 13.33
N VAL A 118 -0.38 -5.69 14.55
CA VAL A 118 0.22 -7.00 14.87
C VAL A 118 -0.44 -8.13 14.07
N GLN A 119 -1.77 -8.11 13.92
CA GLN A 119 -2.48 -9.10 13.11
C GLN A 119 -2.04 -9.07 11.64
N ARG A 120 -1.96 -7.87 11.05
CA ARG A 120 -1.56 -7.69 9.64
C ARG A 120 -0.13 -8.13 9.39
N THR A 121 0.80 -7.83 10.30
CA THR A 121 2.19 -8.29 10.16
C THR A 121 2.30 -9.80 10.28
N VAL A 122 1.60 -10.41 11.23
CA VAL A 122 1.57 -11.89 11.39
C VAL A 122 1.04 -12.56 10.12
N ILE A 123 -0.03 -12.05 9.52
CA ILE A 123 -0.57 -12.56 8.25
C ILE A 123 0.42 -12.35 7.09
N ASN A 124 1.02 -11.17 6.98
CA ASN A 124 2.03 -10.88 5.93
C ASN A 124 3.29 -11.75 6.06
N MET A 125 3.64 -12.19 7.27
CA MET A 125 4.72 -13.17 7.52
C MET A 125 4.31 -14.62 7.18
N GLY A 126 3.13 -14.83 6.58
CA GLY A 126 2.69 -16.16 6.11
C GLY A 126 1.93 -16.98 7.15
N SER A 127 1.65 -16.44 8.34
CA SER A 127 0.81 -17.12 9.33
C SER A 127 -0.66 -16.95 8.97
N GLN A 128 -1.16 -17.81 8.09
CA GLN A 128 -2.58 -17.96 7.84
C GLN A 128 -3.18 -18.95 8.85
N SER A 129 -4.31 -18.59 9.46
CA SER A 129 -5.08 -19.51 10.30
C SER A 129 -5.32 -20.80 9.52
N ARG A 130 -4.75 -21.91 10.00
CA ARG A 130 -5.05 -23.24 9.46
C ARG A 130 -6.48 -23.55 9.83
N ARG A 131 -7.39 -23.55 8.85
CA ARG A 131 -8.75 -24.05 9.06
C ARG A 131 -8.63 -25.47 9.64
N PRO A 132 -9.33 -25.79 10.73
CA PRO A 132 -9.43 -27.17 11.18
C PRO A 132 -9.95 -28.01 10.02
N THR A 133 -9.30 -29.14 9.73
CA THR A 133 -9.81 -30.09 8.74
C THR A 133 -11.25 -30.44 9.12
N ARG A 134 -12.21 -30.20 8.22
CA ARG A 134 -13.65 -30.39 8.48
C ARG A 134 -13.99 -31.84 8.87
N VAL A 135 -13.06 -32.76 8.63
CA VAL A 135 -13.15 -34.18 8.95
C VAL A 135 -12.02 -34.51 9.94
N PRO A 136 -12.32 -35.15 11.09
CA PRO A 136 -11.27 -35.66 11.96
C PRO A 136 -10.44 -36.69 11.19
N LEU A 137 -9.11 -36.57 11.27
CA LEU A 137 -8.21 -37.57 10.71
C LEU A 137 -8.35 -38.85 11.56
N LEU A 138 -9.20 -39.76 11.12
CA LEU A 138 -9.38 -41.06 11.76
C LEU A 138 -8.15 -41.93 11.46
N THR A 139 -7.27 -42.05 12.44
CA THR A 139 -6.17 -43.02 12.44
C THR A 139 -6.73 -44.45 12.48
N ALA A 140 -5.91 -45.45 12.11
CA ALA A 140 -6.32 -46.85 12.11
C ALA A 140 -6.88 -47.31 13.48
N VAL A 141 -6.37 -46.74 14.57
CA VAL A 141 -6.82 -46.99 15.94
C VAL A 141 -8.27 -46.52 16.16
N HIS A 142 -8.62 -45.31 15.70
CA HIS A 142 -9.99 -44.80 15.81
C HIS A 142 -10.99 -45.65 15.00
N LYS A 143 -10.57 -46.14 13.82
CA LYS A 143 -11.40 -47.04 13.01
C LYS A 143 -11.61 -48.39 13.70
N ALA A 144 -10.56 -48.94 14.30
CA ALA A 144 -10.64 -50.19 15.05
C ALA A 144 -11.56 -50.08 16.28
N LEU A 145 -11.50 -48.96 17.01
CA LEU A 145 -12.37 -48.68 18.16
C LEU A 145 -13.84 -48.54 17.78
N LEU A 146 -14.14 -47.86 16.66
CA LEU A 146 -15.51 -47.79 16.13
C LEU A 146 -16.03 -49.17 15.71
N LEU A 147 -15.20 -49.97 15.06
CA LEU A 147 -15.53 -51.34 14.66
C LEU A 147 -15.74 -52.27 15.85
N SER A 148 -14.95 -52.15 16.93
CA SER A 148 -15.17 -52.95 18.13
C SER A 148 -16.46 -52.57 18.84
N TRP A 149 -16.81 -51.28 18.87
CA TRP A 149 -18.05 -50.81 19.47
C TRP A 149 -19.28 -51.30 18.69
N ALA A 150 -19.27 -51.18 17.35
CA ALA A 150 -20.35 -51.66 16.49
C ALA A 150 -20.50 -53.20 16.43
N ARG A 151 -19.59 -53.94 17.04
CA ARG A 151 -19.69 -55.41 17.19
C ARG A 151 -20.24 -55.82 18.56
N GLN A 152 -20.23 -54.92 19.54
CA GLN A 152 -20.73 -55.16 20.89
C GLN A 152 -22.19 -54.72 21.07
N HIS A 153 -22.69 -53.89 20.17
CA HIS A 153 -24.07 -53.39 20.10
C HIS A 153 -24.65 -53.69 18.72
#